data_AF-A0A261BYL3-F1
#
_entry.id   AF-A0A261BYL3-F1
#
_cell.length_a   1.000
_cell.length_b   1.000
_cell.length_c   1.000
_cell.angle_alpha   90.00
_cell.angle_beta   90.00
_cell.angle_gamma   90.00
#
_symmetry.space_group_name_H-M   'P 1'
#
loop_
_entity.id
_entity.type
_entity.pdbx_description
1 polymer ?
#
loop_
_entity_poly.entity_id
_entity_poly.type
_entity_poly.pdbx_seq_one_letter_code
_entity_poly.pdbx_strand_id
1 'polypeptide(L)'
;MQIKLISTPEGTPEWMAIEMHGMISPQDGGFDGKTLGTICWGDRNNVYMIVGNQTLEGKISKTDRPLLVIQKSDKIDGDDEKNATVRAVIRKKLVFKVRPRPLVLSTAA
;
A
#
# COMPACT_ATOMS: atom_id res chain seq x y z
N MET A 1 24.27 13.03 8.92
CA MET A 1 22.84 13.38 8.85
C MET A 1 22.09 12.45 9.79
N GLN A 2 21.51 12.96 10.87
CA GLN A 2 20.71 12.19 11.82
C GLN A 2 19.25 12.64 11.67
N ILE A 3 18.33 11.70 11.49
CA ILE A 3 16.88 11.97 11.52
C ILE A 3 16.39 11.48 12.87
N LYS A 4 15.81 12.38 13.66
CA LYS A 4 15.20 12.02 14.93
C LYS A 4 13.82 11.44 14.66
N LEU A 5 13.63 10.19 15.08
CA LEU A 5 12.36 9.48 14.94
C LEU A 5 11.52 9.70 16.20
N ILE A 6 10.30 10.16 16.01
CA ILE A 6 9.33 10.36 17.08
C ILE A 6 8.34 9.21 17.05
N SER A 7 8.33 8.39 18.10
CA SER A 7 7.35 7.32 18.27
C SER A 7 5.99 7.87 18.71
N THR A 8 4.91 7.28 18.21
CA THR A 8 3.55 7.58 18.67
C THR A 8 3.30 7.00 20.07
N PRO A 9 2.66 7.74 21.00
CA PRO A 9 2.39 7.27 22.37
C PRO A 9 1.55 6.00 22.45
N GLU A 10 0.65 5.79 21.47
CA GLU A 10 -0.27 4.65 21.40
C GLU A 10 0.37 3.36 20.87
N GLY A 11 1.70 3.35 20.70
CA GLY A 11 2.43 2.29 20.03
C GLY A 11 2.46 2.49 18.51
N THR A 12 3.20 1.62 17.82
CA THR A 12 3.35 1.70 16.37
C THR A 12 2.50 0.63 15.69
N PRO A 13 1.44 1.00 14.97
CA PRO A 13 0.56 0.04 14.32
C PRO A 13 1.30 -0.74 13.21
N GLU A 14 0.79 -1.92 12.89
CA GLU A 14 1.25 -2.71 11.75
C GLU A 14 0.37 -2.42 10.52
N TRP A 15 0.99 -1.93 9.45
CA TRP A 15 0.35 -1.73 8.15
C TRP A 15 0.82 -2.79 7.16
N MET A 16 0.09 -2.91 6.05
CA MET A 16 0.46 -3.80 4.96
C MET A 16 0.63 -2.98 3.67
N ALA A 17 1.75 -3.18 2.97
CA ALA A 17 1.97 -2.53 1.68
C ALA A 17 1.29 -3.28 0.54
N ILE A 18 0.98 -2.57 -0.53
CA ILE A 18 0.61 -3.14 -1.82
C ILE A 18 1.74 -2.85 -2.80
N GLU A 19 2.34 -3.90 -3.37
CA GLU A 19 3.39 -3.84 -4.37
C GLU A 19 2.84 -4.36 -5.71
N MET A 20 3.02 -3.57 -6.77
CA MET A 20 2.47 -3.87 -8.09
C MET A 20 3.52 -3.62 -9.16
N HIS A 21 3.58 -4.48 -10.18
CA HIS A 21 4.41 -4.26 -11.36
C HIS A 21 3.63 -3.51 -12.44
N GLY A 22 3.90 -2.21 -12.59
CA GLY A 22 3.26 -1.34 -13.56
C GLY A 22 2.83 0.00 -12.93
N MET A 23 1.95 0.70 -13.63
CA MET A 23 1.37 1.96 -13.17
C MET A 23 -0.14 1.83 -13.07
N ILE A 24 -0.72 2.42 -12.02
CA ILE A 24 -2.15 2.63 -11.91
C ILE A 24 -2.40 4.08 -12.31
N SER A 25 -3.33 4.28 -13.25
CA SER A 25 -3.73 5.62 -13.70
C SER A 25 -5.22 5.84 -13.44
N PRO A 26 -5.61 6.99 -12.88
CA PRO A 26 -7.01 7.38 -12.82
C PRO A 26 -7.52 7.67 -14.24
N GLN A 27 -8.82 7.47 -14.49
CA GLN A 27 -9.42 7.84 -15.79
C GLN A 27 -9.44 9.36 -16.00
N ASP A 28 -9.69 10.12 -14.93
CA ASP A 28 -9.69 11.59 -14.93
C ASP A 28 -9.10 12.11 -13.63
N GLY A 29 -8.32 13.20 -13.69
CA GLY A 29 -7.78 13.88 -12.50
C GLY A 29 -6.90 12.98 -11.62
N GLY A 30 -7.09 13.07 -10.30
CA GLY A 30 -6.36 12.27 -9.30
C GLY A 30 -7.15 11.09 -8.73
N PHE A 31 -6.57 10.43 -7.72
CA PHE A 31 -7.21 9.34 -6.95
C PHE A 31 -8.04 9.85 -5.75
N ASP A 32 -8.02 11.15 -5.46
CA ASP A 32 -8.67 11.70 -4.27
C ASP A 32 -10.17 11.42 -4.26
N GLY A 33 -10.64 10.83 -3.15
CA GLY A 33 -12.03 10.41 -2.98
C GLY A 33 -12.48 9.23 -3.84
N LYS A 34 -11.57 8.62 -4.64
CA LYS A 34 -11.91 7.51 -5.54
C LYS A 34 -11.61 6.16 -4.90
N THR A 35 -12.52 5.22 -5.09
CA THR A 35 -12.24 3.81 -4.81
C THR A 35 -11.42 3.25 -5.97
N LEU A 36 -10.19 2.85 -5.66
CA LEU A 36 -9.29 2.25 -6.66
C LEU A 36 -9.78 0.88 -7.13
N GLY A 37 -10.30 0.06 -6.22
CA GLY A 37 -10.68 -1.31 -6.51
C GLY A 37 -11.04 -2.10 -5.26
N THR A 38 -11.27 -3.39 -5.46
CA THR A 38 -11.62 -4.34 -4.38
C THR A 38 -10.52 -5.38 -4.19
N ILE A 39 -10.21 -5.72 -2.95
CA ILE A 39 -9.30 -6.82 -2.60
C ILE A 39 -10.13 -8.02 -2.16
N CYS A 40 -9.87 -9.19 -2.76
CA CYS A 40 -10.52 -10.44 -2.42
C CYS A 40 -9.48 -11.43 -1.90
N TRP A 41 -9.73 -12.01 -0.74
CA TRP A 41 -8.87 -13.02 -0.14
C TRP A 41 -9.14 -14.39 -0.74
N GLY A 42 -8.09 -15.02 -1.27
CA GLY A 42 -8.15 -16.40 -1.75
C GLY A 42 -7.67 -17.39 -0.69
N ASP A 43 -7.50 -18.64 -1.12
CA ASP A 43 -6.89 -19.70 -0.34
C ASP A 43 -5.35 -19.61 -0.37
N ARG A 44 -4.66 -20.29 0.58
CA ARG A 44 -3.20 -20.54 0.53
C ARG A 44 -2.32 -19.30 0.27
N ASN A 45 -2.67 -18.14 0.84
CA ASN A 45 -2.02 -16.82 0.65
C ASN A 45 -2.25 -16.14 -0.70
N ASN A 46 -3.15 -16.66 -1.54
CA ASN A 46 -3.58 -15.99 -2.76
C ASN A 46 -4.42 -14.75 -2.41
N VAL A 47 -4.23 -13.68 -3.16
CA VAL A 47 -5.03 -12.46 -3.08
C VAL A 47 -5.34 -11.98 -4.49
N TYR A 48 -6.56 -11.50 -4.70
CA TYR A 48 -6.98 -10.94 -5.97
C TYR A 48 -7.32 -9.47 -5.76
N MET A 49 -6.97 -8.63 -6.73
CA MET A 49 -7.38 -7.23 -6.75
C MET A 49 -8.15 -6.96 -8.04
N ILE A 50 -9.33 -6.35 -7.92
CA ILE A 50 -10.16 -5.95 -9.04
C ILE A 50 -10.08 -4.44 -9.17
N VAL A 51 -9.51 -3.96 -10.28
CA VAL A 51 -9.35 -2.52 -10.60
C VAL A 51 -9.94 -2.28 -11.98
N GLY A 52 -11.04 -1.53 -12.04
CA GLY A 52 -11.81 -1.37 -13.27
C GLY A 52 -12.19 -2.74 -13.87
N ASN A 53 -11.84 -2.96 -15.13
CA ASN A 53 -12.14 -4.20 -15.86
C ASN A 53 -10.98 -5.23 -15.80
N GLN A 54 -10.06 -5.08 -14.86
CA GLN A 54 -8.89 -5.94 -14.72
C GLN A 54 -8.90 -6.68 -13.38
N THR A 55 -8.52 -7.95 -13.43
CA THR A 55 -8.21 -8.78 -12.27
C THR A 55 -6.69 -8.96 -12.18
N LEU A 56 -6.14 -8.67 -11.02
CA LEU A 56 -4.74 -8.88 -10.67
C LEU A 56 -4.65 -10.03 -9.68
N GLU A 57 -3.87 -11.03 -10.04
CA GLU A 57 -3.54 -12.15 -9.16
C GLU A 57 -2.24 -11.83 -8.41
N GLY A 58 -2.27 -12.01 -7.10
CA GLY A 58 -1.15 -11.72 -6.22
C GLY A 58 -1.07 -12.67 -5.05
N LYS A 59 -0.09 -12.42 -4.19
CA LYS A 59 0.14 -13.20 -2.97
C LYS A 59 0.52 -12.34 -1.79
N ILE A 60 0.22 -12.81 -0.59
CA ILE A 60 0.77 -12.23 0.64
C ILE A 60 2.22 -12.68 0.79
N SER A 61 3.15 -11.74 0.96
CA SER A 61 4.57 -12.01 1.19
C SER A 61 5.05 -11.28 2.45
N LYS A 62 5.96 -11.91 3.20
CA LYS A 62 6.74 -11.19 4.23
C LYS A 62 7.76 -10.28 3.53
N THR A 63 8.14 -9.18 4.18
CA THR A 63 9.25 -8.34 3.75
C THR A 63 10.56 -8.92 4.28
N ASP A 64 11.64 -8.87 3.49
CA ASP A 64 12.96 -9.36 3.93
C ASP A 64 13.51 -8.54 5.10
N ARG A 65 13.14 -7.26 5.12
CA ARG A 65 13.37 -6.33 6.24
C ARG A 65 12.08 -5.55 6.51
N PRO A 66 11.67 -5.36 7.77
CA PRO A 66 10.55 -4.50 8.10
C PRO A 66 10.77 -3.08 7.56
N LEU A 67 9.73 -2.46 7.03
CA LEU A 67 9.78 -1.07 6.55
C LEU A 67 9.12 -0.15 7.57
N LEU A 68 9.67 1.05 7.75
CA LEU A 68 9.11 2.08 8.61
C LEU A 68 8.30 3.06 7.76
N VAL A 69 7.06 3.31 8.14
CA VAL A 69 6.25 4.38 7.55
C VAL A 69 6.51 5.66 8.34
N ILE A 70 7.06 6.66 7.67
CA ILE A 70 7.49 7.90 8.29
C ILE A 70 6.77 9.07 7.65
N GLN A 71 6.20 9.95 8.46
CA GLN A 71 5.73 11.25 8.02
C GLN A 71 6.78 12.30 8.36
N LYS A 72 7.31 12.98 7.35
CA LYS A 72 8.20 14.12 7.55
C LYS A 72 7.38 15.27 8.14
N SER A 73 7.94 15.99 9.11
CA SER A 73 7.35 17.25 9.56
C SER A 73 7.58 18.32 8.48
N ASP A 74 6.52 18.99 8.05
CA ASP A 74 6.65 20.22 7.27
C ASP A 74 7.27 21.27 8.20
N LYS A 75 8.41 21.84 7.80
CA LYS A 75 9.11 22.84 8.61
C LYS A 75 8.17 24.03 8.85
N ILE A 76 7.98 24.42 10.11
CA ILE A 76 7.63 25.80 10.47
C ILE A 76 8.97 26.54 10.59
N ASP A 77 9.05 27.70 9.95
CA ASP A 77 10.26 28.52 9.78
C ASP A 77 11.15 28.59 11.03
N GLY A 78 12.44 28.26 10.87
CA GLY A 78 13.50 28.57 11.84
C GLY A 78 14.16 27.38 12.56
N ASP A 79 13.60 26.17 12.51
CA ASP A 79 14.22 25.01 13.15
C ASP A 79 14.93 24.08 12.14
N ASP A 80 16.20 23.79 12.42
CA ASP A 80 17.05 22.93 11.59
C ASP A 80 16.95 21.44 11.96
N GLU A 81 16.17 21.10 12.99
CA GLU A 81 15.86 19.71 13.32
C GLU A 81 14.93 19.07 12.28
N LYS A 82 15.50 18.20 11.44
CA LYS A 82 14.73 17.31 10.55
C LYS A 82 14.11 16.18 11.38
N ASN A 83 12.91 16.46 11.90
CA ASN A 83 12.10 15.50 12.64
C ASN A 83 11.22 14.66 11.71
N ALA A 84 10.94 13.43 12.13
CA ALA A 84 10.05 12.56 11.39
C ALA A 84 9.24 11.66 12.35
N THR A 85 7.93 11.66 12.19
CA THR A 85 7.03 10.88 13.04
C THR A 85 6.83 9.50 12.45
N VAL A 86 7.05 8.49 13.27
CA VAL A 86 6.78 7.10 12.91
C VAL A 86 5.28 6.86 12.94
N ARG A 87 4.72 6.43 11.80
CA ARG A 87 3.28 6.15 11.65
C ARG A 87 2.95 4.67 11.74
N ALA A 88 3.80 3.79 11.22
CA ALA A 88 3.56 2.36 11.22
C ALA A 88 4.84 1.56 10.91
N VAL A 89 4.79 0.25 11.13
CA VAL A 89 5.75 -0.73 10.60
C VAL A 89 5.05 -1.64 9.60
N ILE A 90 5.73 -1.97 8.51
CA ILE A 90 5.26 -2.92 7.50
C ILE A 90 6.14 -4.17 7.55
N ARG A 91 5.55 -5.33 7.83
CA ARG A 91 6.24 -6.64 7.82
C ARG A 91 5.71 -7.59 6.74
N LYS A 92 4.56 -7.26 6.16
CA LYS A 92 3.90 -8.01 5.09
C LYS A 92 3.49 -7.07 3.96
N LYS A 93 3.39 -7.62 2.76
CA LYS A 93 2.94 -6.94 1.55
C LYS A 93 2.04 -7.85 0.72
N LEU A 94 1.06 -7.26 0.05
CA LEU A 94 0.35 -7.87 -1.07
C LEU A 94 1.18 -7.62 -2.32
N VAL A 95 1.51 -8.66 -3.07
CA VAL A 95 2.42 -8.57 -4.22
C VAL A 95 1.69 -9.03 -5.48
N PHE A 96 1.48 -8.10 -6.42
CA PHE A 96 0.85 -8.34 -7.72
C PHE A 96 1.91 -8.18 -8.83
N LYS A 97 2.57 -9.29 -9.17
CA LYS A 97 3.63 -9.34 -10.21
C LYS A 97 3.16 -9.89 -11.55
N VAL A 98 2.01 -10.56 -11.57
CA VAL A 98 1.46 -11.17 -12.78
C VAL A 98 0.76 -10.10 -13.61
N ARG A 99 0.83 -10.22 -14.94
CA ARG A 99 0.11 -9.33 -15.87
C ARG A 99 -1.40 -9.36 -15.55
N PRO A 100 -2.07 -8.20 -15.43
CA PRO A 100 -3.51 -8.14 -15.23
C PRO A 100 -4.27 -8.89 -16.33
N ARG A 101 -5.35 -9.57 -15.95
CA ARG A 101 -6.24 -10.29 -16.86
C ARG A 101 -7.57 -9.54 -16.96
N PRO A 102 -8.28 -9.59 -18.11
CA PRO A 102 -9.64 -9.08 -18.18
C PRO A 102 -10.52 -9.73 -17.11
N LEU A 103 -11.39 -8.93 -16.48
CA LEU A 103 -12.39 -9.42 -15.55
C LEU A 103 -13.39 -10.30 -16.30
N VAL A 104 -13.51 -11.56 -15.88
CA VAL A 104 -14.50 -12.50 -16.42
C VAL A 104 -15.69 -12.52 -15.48
N LEU A 105 -16.84 -12.04 -15.96
CA LEU A 105 -18.11 -12.15 -15.24
C LEU A 105 -18.79 -13.44 -15.68
N SER A 106 -18.98 -14.37 -14.74
CA SER A 106 -19.86 -15.51 -14.97
C SER A 106 -21.29 -15.07 -14.64
N THR A 107 -22.13 -14.93 -15.66
CA THR A 107 -23.58 -14.86 -15.45
C THR A 107 -24.09 -16.29 -15.27
N ALA A 108 -24.21 -16.73 -14.02
CA ALA A 108 -25.02 -17.91 -13.73
C ALA A 108 -26.49 -17.52 -13.96
N ALA A 109 -27.19 -18.26 -14.82
CA ALA A 109 -28.64 -18.19 -14.96
C ALA A 109 -29.32 -18.95 -13.82
#